data_AF-A0A831PC49-F1
#
_entry.id   AF-A0A831PC49-F1
#
_cell.length_a   1.000
_cell.length_b   1.000
_cell.length_c   1.000
_cell.angle_alpha   90.00
_cell.angle_beta   90.00
_cell.angle_gamma   90.00
#
_symmetry.space_group_name_H-M   'P 1'
#
loop_
_entity.id
_entity.type
_entity.pdbx_description
1 polymer ?
#
loop_
_entity_poly.entity_id
_entity_poly.type
_entity_poly.pdbx_seq_one_letter_code
_entity_poly.pdbx_strand_id
1 'polypeptide(L)'
;MIERSLNPLVSPKVIAQNLGIHHQTIYSYIYRSPELKTRLPYKGKKRRKYGSKRSRKIGWTTKVKSFRVNSKKMYWEGDTTKGKTKARVLTHVEHQSLYLKADLIPDG
;
A
#
# COMPACT_ATOMS: atom_id res chain seq x y z
N MET A 1 12.95 29.36 -27.04
CA MET A 1 13.96 28.30 -26.80
C MET A 1 13.56 27.37 -25.65
N ILE A 2 13.27 27.89 -24.45
CA ILE A 2 12.83 27.08 -23.29
C ILE A 2 11.45 26.40 -23.53
N GLU A 3 10.51 27.11 -24.14
CA GLU A 3 9.13 26.62 -24.38
C GLU A 3 9.00 25.34 -25.19
N ARG A 4 9.87 25.19 -26.20
CA ARG A 4 9.92 24.00 -27.06
C ARG A 4 10.52 22.80 -26.35
N SER A 5 11.33 23.05 -25.31
CA SER A 5 12.00 22.03 -24.53
C SER A 5 11.19 21.55 -23.33
N LEU A 6 10.10 22.26 -22.97
CA LEU A 6 9.21 21.87 -21.88
C LEU A 6 8.34 20.68 -22.29
N ASN A 7 8.48 19.57 -21.54
CA ASN A 7 7.70 18.36 -21.73
C ASN A 7 7.11 17.90 -20.39
N PRO A 8 5.81 17.51 -20.33
CA PRO A 8 5.18 16.98 -19.12
C PRO A 8 5.87 15.73 -18.53
N LEU A 9 6.67 15.01 -19.31
CA LEU A 9 7.36 13.81 -18.85
C LEU A 9 8.78 14.08 -18.37
N VAL A 10 9.31 15.29 -18.61
CA VAL A 10 10.71 15.63 -18.35
C VAL A 10 10.80 16.67 -17.24
N SER A 11 11.61 16.39 -16.23
CA SER A 11 11.85 17.33 -15.11
C SER A 11 12.56 18.60 -15.61
N PRO A 12 12.19 19.80 -15.13
CA PRO A 12 12.90 21.05 -15.44
C PRO A 12 14.40 20.98 -15.18
N LYS A 13 14.85 20.20 -14.21
CA LYS A 13 16.28 19.98 -13.93
C LYS A 13 17.02 19.32 -15.10
N VAL A 14 16.39 18.38 -15.78
CA VAL A 14 16.98 17.66 -16.93
C VAL A 14 17.04 18.59 -18.14
N ILE A 15 15.98 19.36 -18.39
CA ILE A 15 15.95 20.37 -19.45
C ILE A 15 17.03 21.43 -19.22
N ALA A 16 17.19 21.86 -17.97
CA ALA A 16 18.19 22.84 -17.57
C ALA A 16 19.62 22.35 -17.83
N GLN A 17 19.89 21.08 -17.51
CA GLN A 17 21.18 20.43 -17.78
C GLN A 17 21.48 20.36 -19.28
N ASN A 18 20.50 20.00 -20.10
CA ASN A 18 20.66 19.94 -21.56
C ASN A 18 20.89 21.32 -22.20
N LEU A 19 20.31 22.37 -21.62
CA LEU A 19 20.44 23.74 -22.10
C LEU A 19 21.63 24.50 -21.47
N GLY A 20 22.37 23.88 -20.54
CA GLY A 20 23.48 24.54 -19.84
C GLY A 20 23.05 25.71 -18.94
N ILE A 21 21.79 25.73 -18.48
CA ILE A 21 21.26 26.80 -17.62
C ILE A 21 20.89 26.28 -16.24
N HIS A 22 20.74 27.19 -15.27
CA HIS A 22 20.23 26.81 -13.96
C HIS A 22 18.71 26.57 -14.01
N HIS A 23 18.24 25.53 -13.34
CA HIS A 23 16.82 25.14 -13.34
C HIS A 23 15.88 26.23 -12.78
N GLN A 24 16.37 27.11 -11.90
CA GLN A 24 15.62 28.28 -11.44
C GLN A 24 15.22 29.19 -12.61
N THR A 25 16.07 29.35 -13.62
CA THR A 25 15.80 30.19 -14.80
C THR A 25 14.56 29.70 -15.55
N ILE A 26 14.38 28.38 -15.64
CA ILE A 26 13.17 27.77 -16.22
C ILE A 26 11.94 28.11 -15.36
N TYR A 27 12.05 28.03 -14.03
CA TYR A 27 10.95 28.40 -13.14
C TYR A 27 10.61 29.89 -13.20
N SER A 28 11.60 30.79 -13.25
CA SER A 28 11.42 32.22 -13.43
C SER A 28 10.75 32.54 -14.77
N TYR A 29 11.12 31.82 -15.84
CA TYR A 29 10.48 31.94 -17.14
C TYR A 29 9.00 31.52 -17.10
N ILE A 30 8.70 30.37 -16.50
CA ILE A 30 7.31 29.88 -16.33
C ILE A 30 6.49 30.78 -15.40
N TYR A 31 7.13 31.45 -14.44
CA TYR A 31 6.47 32.43 -13.59
C TYR A 31 6.00 33.66 -14.37
N ARG A 32 6.81 34.13 -15.33
CA ARG A 32 6.45 35.23 -16.24
C ARG A 32 5.42 34.81 -17.30
N SER A 33 5.41 33.54 -17.70
CA SER A 33 4.53 32.99 -18.73
C SER A 33 3.68 31.83 -18.17
N PRO A 34 2.60 32.12 -17.42
CA PRO A 34 1.84 31.13 -16.65
C PRO A 34 1.16 30.04 -17.50
N GLU A 35 0.90 30.30 -18.78
CA GLU A 35 0.32 29.33 -19.73
C GLU A 35 1.17 28.05 -19.85
N LEU A 36 2.48 28.19 -19.71
CA LEU A 36 3.45 27.10 -19.80
C LEU A 36 3.43 26.18 -18.58
N LYS A 37 2.74 26.56 -17.49
CA LYS A 37 2.59 25.68 -16.32
C LYS A 37 1.98 24.33 -16.73
N THR A 38 1.08 24.29 -17.70
CA THR A 38 0.45 23.07 -18.21
C THR A 38 1.43 22.08 -18.83
N ARG A 39 2.59 22.55 -19.30
CA ARG A 39 3.67 21.75 -19.90
C ARG A 39 4.64 21.18 -18.87
N LEU A 40 4.48 21.52 -17.59
CA LEU A 40 5.28 20.94 -16.50
C LEU A 40 4.73 19.58 -16.06
N PRO A 41 5.59 18.67 -15.56
CA PRO A 41 5.18 17.35 -15.09
C PRO A 41 4.09 17.30 -14.04
N TYR A 42 3.95 18.36 -13.25
CA TYR A 42 2.91 18.47 -12.23
C TYR A 42 1.89 19.55 -12.52
N LYS A 43 1.97 20.22 -13.68
CA LYS A 43 1.04 21.28 -14.08
C LYS A 43 0.84 22.38 -13.03
N GLY A 44 1.91 22.75 -12.31
CA GLY A 44 1.85 23.68 -11.17
C GLY A 44 1.33 23.10 -9.86
N LYS A 45 0.93 21.82 -9.81
CA LYS A 45 0.60 21.11 -8.57
C LYS A 45 1.88 20.83 -7.78
N LYS A 46 1.73 20.78 -6.45
CA LYS A 46 2.83 20.48 -5.53
C LYS A 46 3.45 19.13 -5.90
N ARG A 47 4.75 19.11 -6.21
CA ARG A 47 5.51 17.88 -6.48
C ARG A 47 5.33 16.93 -5.29
N ARG A 48 4.98 15.67 -5.53
CA ARG A 48 4.97 14.66 -4.47
C ARG A 48 6.39 14.60 -3.88
N LYS A 49 6.53 14.95 -2.60
CA LYS A 49 7.74 14.60 -1.85
C LYS A 49 7.76 13.08 -1.75
N TYR A 50 8.75 12.44 -2.38
CA TYR A 50 9.04 11.04 -2.10
C TYR A 50 9.20 10.91 -0.58
N GLY A 51 8.39 10.04 0.04
CA GLY A 51 8.40 9.84 1.51
C GLY A 51 7.09 10.15 2.24
N SER A 52 6.14 10.92 1.69
CA SER A 52 4.85 11.12 2.39
C SER A 52 3.86 10.00 2.04
N LYS A 53 3.96 8.84 2.71
CA LYS A 53 2.88 7.85 2.74
C LYS A 53 1.66 8.47 3.44
N ARG A 54 0.57 8.71 2.72
CA ARG A 54 -0.72 9.15 3.30
C ARG A 54 -1.83 8.08 3.27
N SER A 55 -1.53 6.86 2.86
CA SER A 55 -2.49 5.75 2.97
C SER A 55 -1.78 4.42 3.14
N ARG A 56 -2.35 3.53 3.96
CA ARG A 56 -1.98 2.10 3.95
C ARG A 56 -2.19 1.61 2.51
N LYS A 57 -1.20 0.95 1.92
CA LYS A 57 -1.36 0.19 0.69
C LYS A 57 -2.29 -0.99 1.00
N ILE A 58 -3.60 -0.79 0.89
CA ILE A 58 -4.62 -1.84 1.13
C ILE A 58 -4.78 -2.74 -0.11
N GLY A 59 -4.17 -2.40 -1.26
CA GLY A 59 -3.88 -3.31 -2.37
C GLY A 59 -4.89 -4.44 -2.63
N TRP A 60 -4.38 -5.67 -2.75
CA TRP A 60 -5.20 -6.89 -2.93
C TRP A 60 -6.08 -7.21 -1.72
N THR A 61 -5.74 -6.69 -0.53
CA THR A 61 -6.49 -6.86 0.72
C THR A 61 -7.88 -6.23 0.66
N THR A 62 -8.10 -5.21 -0.18
CA THR A 62 -9.43 -4.65 -0.46
C THR A 62 -10.39 -5.65 -1.12
N LYS A 63 -9.86 -6.67 -1.80
CA LYS A 63 -10.65 -7.73 -2.46
C LYS A 63 -10.85 -8.97 -1.56
N VAL A 64 -10.21 -9.00 -0.40
CA VAL A 64 -10.39 -10.10 0.56
C VAL A 64 -11.75 -9.91 1.21
N LYS A 65 -12.70 -10.79 0.86
CA LYS A 65 -14.00 -10.84 1.51
C LYS A 65 -13.79 -11.12 3.00
N SER A 66 -14.46 -10.36 3.87
CA SER A 66 -14.50 -10.65 5.30
C SER A 66 -15.01 -12.09 5.50
N PHE A 67 -14.46 -12.80 6.49
CA PHE A 67 -14.91 -14.15 6.87
C PHE A 67 -16.42 -14.21 7.12
N ARG A 68 -17.02 -13.08 7.58
CA ARG A 68 -18.48 -12.93 7.77
C ARG A 68 -19.30 -13.04 6.48
N VAL A 69 -18.69 -12.87 5.32
CA VAL A 69 -19.35 -12.88 3.99
C VAL A 69 -19.37 -14.29 3.39
N ASN A 70 -18.52 -15.21 3.86
CA ASN A 70 -18.48 -16.60 3.41
C ASN A 70 -18.94 -17.54 4.55
N SER A 71 -20.23 -17.49 4.88
CA SER A 71 -20.87 -18.33 5.91
C SER A 71 -21.06 -19.81 5.52
N LYS A 72 -20.66 -20.21 4.30
CA LYS A 72 -21.08 -21.49 3.72
C LYS A 72 -20.30 -22.73 4.16
N LYS A 73 -19.27 -22.62 4.99
CA LYS A 73 -18.61 -23.81 5.54
C LYS A 73 -17.98 -23.50 6.89
N MET A 74 -18.69 -23.83 7.96
CA MET A 74 -18.13 -23.88 9.30
C MET A 74 -17.05 -24.97 9.28
N TYR A 75 -15.79 -24.55 9.42
CA TYR A 75 -14.63 -25.43 9.38
C TYR A 75 -14.00 -25.43 10.77
N TRP A 76 -13.81 -26.62 11.31
CA TRP A 76 -13.19 -26.86 12.60
C TRP A 76 -11.82 -27.50 12.37
N GLU A 77 -10.80 -26.89 12.95
CA GLU A 77 -9.45 -27.46 12.98
C GLU A 77 -9.25 -28.16 14.32
N GLY A 78 -8.97 -29.46 14.28
CA GLY A 78 -8.75 -30.30 15.45
C GLY A 78 -7.27 -30.59 15.65
N ASP A 79 -6.78 -30.42 16.87
CA ASP A 79 -5.42 -30.80 17.29
C ASP A 79 -5.46 -31.43 18.69
N THR A 80 -4.38 -32.13 19.08
CA THR A 80 -4.24 -32.72 20.42
C THR A 80 -3.04 -32.12 21.11
N THR A 81 -3.29 -31.36 22.18
CA THR A 81 -2.21 -30.84 23.02
C THR A 81 -1.89 -31.84 24.13
N LYS A 82 -0.61 -32.22 24.21
CA LYS A 82 -0.11 -33.13 25.26
C LYS A 82 0.49 -32.30 26.40
N GLY A 83 -0.04 -32.47 27.61
CA GLY A 83 0.55 -31.90 28.81
C GLY A 83 1.87 -32.58 29.19
N LYS A 84 2.54 -32.08 30.24
CA LYS A 84 3.71 -32.77 30.82
C LYS A 84 3.37 -34.17 31.37
N THR A 85 2.11 -34.38 31.76
CA THR A 85 1.56 -35.64 32.27
C THR A 85 0.86 -36.43 31.14
N LYS A 86 0.29 -37.61 31.42
CA LYS A 86 -0.48 -38.41 30.44
C LYS A 86 -1.76 -37.73 29.93
N ALA A 87 -2.23 -36.67 30.61
CA ALA A 87 -3.40 -35.92 30.20
C ALA A 87 -3.21 -35.31 28.79
N ARG A 88 -4.18 -35.59 27.91
CA ARG A 88 -4.28 -35.04 26.56
C ARG A 88 -5.54 -34.18 26.49
N VAL A 89 -5.43 -33.02 25.86
CA VAL A 89 -6.56 -32.12 25.63
C VAL A 89 -6.83 -32.08 24.14
N LEU A 90 -8.06 -32.43 23.76
CA LEU A 90 -8.54 -32.32 22.40
C LEU A 90 -9.00 -30.88 22.17
N THR A 91 -8.35 -30.19 21.25
CA THR A 91 -8.66 -28.79 20.93
C THR A 91 -9.34 -28.73 19.58
N HIS A 92 -10.53 -28.13 19.52
CA HIS A 92 -11.21 -27.78 18.29
C HIS A 92 -11.32 -26.26 18.19
N VAL A 93 -10.76 -25.69 17.13
CA VAL A 93 -10.83 -24.25 16.87
C VAL A 93 -11.70 -24.02 15.66
N GLU A 94 -12.74 -23.20 15.81
CA GLU A 94 -13.51 -22.71 14.67
C GLU A 94 -12.66 -21.70 13.90
N HIS A 95 -12.30 -22.04 12.67
CA HIS A 95 -11.34 -21.26 11.88
C HIS A 95 -11.81 -19.81 11.59
N GLN A 96 -13.11 -19.53 11.65
CA GLN A 96 -13.66 -18.21 11.35
C GLN A 96 -13.77 -17.28 12.57
N SER A 97 -14.29 -17.78 13.69
CA SER A 97 -14.49 -17.00 14.92
C SER A 97 -13.29 -17.07 15.87
N LEU A 98 -12.38 -18.03 15.65
CA LEU A 98 -11.33 -18.45 16.58
C LEU A 98 -11.87 -18.91 17.93
N TYR A 99 -13.15 -19.28 17.99
CA TYR A 99 -13.74 -19.90 19.15
C TYR A 99 -13.09 -21.27 19.39
N LEU A 100 -12.56 -21.46 20.59
CA LEU A 100 -11.86 -22.67 20.99
C LEU A 100 -12.74 -23.47 21.93
N LYS A 101 -12.94 -24.74 21.58
CA LYS A 101 -13.50 -25.76 22.48
C LYS A 101 -12.38 -26.73 22.86
N ALA A 102 -12.13 -26.85 24.15
CA ALA A 102 -11.16 -27.78 24.71
C ALA A 102 -11.88 -28.83 25.56
N ASP A 103 -11.79 -30.08 25.14
CA ASP A 103 -12.34 -31.21 25.86
C ASP A 103 -11.19 -32.03 26.45
N LEU A 104 -11.29 -32.36 27.74
CA LEU A 104 -10.35 -33.28 28.39
C LEU A 104 -10.61 -34.69 27.84
N ILE A 105 -9.58 -35.37 27.36
CA ILE A 105 -9.68 -36.79 26.99
C ILE A 105 -9.53 -37.61 28.29
N PRO A 106 -10.58 -38.33 28.75
CA PRO A 106 -10.44 -39.24 29.87
C PRO A 106 -9.49 -40.37 29.46
N ASP A 107 -8.54 -40.73 30.33
CA ASP A 107 -7.65 -41.89 30.18
C ASP A 107 -6.66 -41.90 28.99
N GLY A 108 -5.98 -40.76 28.74
CA GLY A 108 -4.98 -40.61 27.66
C GLY A 108 -3.70 -41.45 27.73
#